data_AF-A0A7S2ED80-F1
#
_entry.id   AF-A0A7S2ED80-F1
#
_cell.length_a   1.000
_cell.length_b   1.000
_cell.length_c   1.000
_cell.angle_alpha   90.00
_cell.angle_beta   90.00
_cell.angle_gamma   90.00
#
_symmetry.space_group_name_H-M   'P 1'
#
loop_
_entity.id
_entity.type
_entity.pdbx_description
1 polymer ?
#
loop_
_entity_poly.entity_id
_entity_poly.type
_entity_poly.pdbx_seq_one_letter_code
_entity_poly.pdbx_strand_id
1 'polypeptide(L)'
;MASPQAGGRELLHLYRRILRSCATYPSKNRRGIYEAIREEFRECAPMDPESTECKIKVQSAYKGLQQLRMYDEVNMSGGDTQSPNWSVTLEQNPFPKPPHLS
;
A
#
# COMPACT_ATOMS: atom_id res chain seq x y z
N MET A 1 -24.79 -9.42 -14.60
CA MET A 1 -24.63 -10.12 -13.30
C MET A 1 -23.13 -10.27 -13.06
N ALA A 2 -22.51 -9.40 -12.27
CA ALA A 2 -21.08 -9.46 -11.99
C ALA A 2 -20.82 -10.56 -10.94
N SER A 3 -19.98 -11.53 -11.27
CA SER A 3 -19.70 -12.65 -10.37
C SER A 3 -18.94 -12.18 -9.13
N PRO A 4 -19.41 -12.49 -7.90
CA PRO A 4 -18.83 -12.00 -6.64
C PRO A 4 -17.43 -12.55 -6.30
N GLN A 5 -16.82 -13.34 -7.20
CA GLN A 5 -15.58 -14.08 -6.95
C GLN A 5 -14.33 -13.40 -7.54
N ALA A 6 -14.49 -12.44 -8.46
CA ALA A 6 -13.38 -11.72 -9.07
C ALA A 6 -12.70 -10.76 -8.08
N GLY A 7 -13.49 -9.96 -7.35
CA GLY A 7 -12.98 -8.97 -6.39
C GLY A 7 -12.18 -9.58 -5.25
N GLY A 8 -12.59 -10.75 -4.73
CA GLY A 8 -11.89 -11.43 -3.64
C GLY A 8 -10.49 -11.91 -4.01
N ARG A 9 -10.31 -12.43 -5.24
CA ARG A 9 -8.99 -12.87 -5.73
C ARG A 9 -8.06 -11.69 -5.96
N GLU A 10 -8.54 -10.63 -6.60
CA GLU A 10 -7.76 -9.42 -6.84
C GLU A 10 -7.30 -8.76 -5.53
N LEU A 11 -8.17 -8.70 -4.53
CA LEU A 11 -7.85 -8.17 -3.21
C LEU A 11 -6.77 -9.00 -2.51
N LEU A 12 -6.85 -10.33 -2.59
CA LEU A 12 -5.80 -11.22 -2.07
C LEU A 12 -4.46 -11.02 -2.79
N HIS A 13 -4.46 -10.80 -4.11
CA HIS A 13 -3.25 -10.51 -4.85
C HIS A 13 -2.64 -9.15 -4.46
N LEU A 14 -3.47 -8.12 -4.29
CA LEU A 14 -3.05 -6.80 -3.80
C LEU A 14 -2.40 -6.93 -2.42
N TYR A 15 -3.05 -7.62 -1.49
CA TYR A 15 -2.55 -7.85 -0.15
C TYR A 15 -1.19 -8.55 -0.14
N ARG A 16 -1.04 -9.64 -0.89
CA ARG A 16 0.24 -10.38 -0.99
C ARG A 16 1.36 -9.51 -1.55
N ARG A 17 1.04 -8.59 -2.47
CA ARG A 17 2.03 -7.63 -3.01
C ARG A 17 2.47 -6.63 -1.95
N ILE A 18 1.53 -6.07 -1.17
CA ILE A 18 1.84 -5.12 -0.10
C ILE A 18 2.73 -5.78 0.97
N LEU A 19 2.33 -6.95 1.47
CA LEU A 19 3.10 -7.68 2.47
C LEU A 19 4.53 -7.99 2.01
N ARG A 20 4.70 -8.35 0.72
CA ARG A 20 6.02 -8.59 0.14
C ARG A 20 6.87 -7.33 0.16
N SER A 21 6.32 -6.19 -0.32
CA SER A 21 7.04 -4.92 -0.33
C SER A 21 7.33 -4.39 1.08
N CYS A 22 6.47 -4.67 2.07
CA CYS A 22 6.76 -4.32 3.47
C CYS A 22 7.90 -5.17 4.07
N ALA A 23 8.04 -6.42 3.65
CA ALA A 23 9.10 -7.30 4.15
C ALA A 23 10.51 -6.81 3.71
N THR A 24 10.61 -6.21 2.54
CA THR A 24 11.82 -5.63 1.94
C THR A 24 11.96 -4.13 2.18
N TYR A 25 11.02 -3.49 2.90
CA TYR A 25 11.06 -2.06 3.15
C TYR A 25 12.22 -1.69 4.09
N PRO A 26 13.10 -0.72 3.73
CA PRO A 26 14.29 -0.34 4.49
C PRO A 26 13.93 0.50 5.73
N SER A 27 13.23 -0.09 6.70
CA SER A 27 12.82 0.55 7.95
C SER A 27 13.11 -0.33 9.16
N LYS A 28 13.58 0.29 10.25
CA LYS A 28 13.74 -0.38 11.55
C LYS A 28 12.41 -0.92 12.09
N ASN A 29 11.29 -0.30 11.72
CA ASN A 29 9.94 -0.72 12.12
C ASN A 29 9.22 -1.56 11.03
N ARG A 30 9.94 -2.16 10.08
CA ARG A 30 9.32 -2.96 8.99
C ARG A 30 8.37 -4.05 9.50
N ARG A 31 8.71 -4.69 10.63
CA ARG A 31 7.89 -5.75 11.24
C ARG A 31 6.57 -5.20 11.77
N GLY A 32 6.62 -4.07 12.49
CA GLY A 32 5.41 -3.41 12.98
C GLY A 32 4.49 -2.98 11.83
N ILE A 33 5.06 -2.44 10.74
CA ILE A 33 4.30 -2.08 9.53
C ILE A 33 3.65 -3.33 8.91
N TYR A 34 4.39 -4.43 8.79
CA TYR A 34 3.89 -5.69 8.26
C TYR A 34 2.73 -6.25 9.10
N GLU A 35 2.86 -6.22 10.43
CA GLU A 35 1.84 -6.71 11.35
C GLU A 35 0.58 -5.85 11.31
N ALA A 36 0.73 -4.52 11.35
CA ALA A 36 -0.39 -3.59 11.27
C ALA A 36 -1.21 -3.75 9.97
N ILE A 37 -0.55 -3.89 8.82
CA ILE A 37 -1.23 -4.10 7.53
C ILE A 37 -1.95 -5.45 7.51
N ARG A 38 -1.39 -6.47 8.17
CA ARG A 38 -2.02 -7.79 8.26
C ARG A 38 -3.25 -7.76 9.18
N GLU A 39 -3.22 -6.99 10.25
CA GLU A 39 -4.37 -6.78 11.13
C GLU A 39 -5.47 -6.02 10.38
N GLU A 40 -5.14 -4.89 9.75
CA GLU A 40 -6.10 -4.09 8.99
C GLU A 40 -6.79 -4.91 7.89
N PHE A 41 -6.05 -5.77 7.19
CA PHE A 41 -6.64 -6.63 6.16
C PHE A 41 -7.59 -7.70 6.73
N ARG A 42 -7.30 -8.22 7.93
CA ARG A 42 -8.21 -9.15 8.62
C ARG A 42 -9.48 -8.45 9.06
N GLU A 43 -9.39 -7.22 9.54
CA GLU A 43 -10.55 -6.40 9.90
C GLU A 43 -11.40 -6.02 8.69
N CYS A 44 -10.79 -5.87 7.52
CA CYS A 44 -11.49 -5.59 6.26
C CYS A 44 -11.99 -6.85 5.55
N ALA A 45 -11.54 -8.05 5.93
CA ALA A 45 -11.94 -9.30 5.31
C ALA A 45 -13.46 -9.58 5.31
N PRO A 46 -14.23 -9.25 6.37
CA PRO A 46 -15.68 -9.42 6.37
C PRO A 46 -16.45 -8.26 5.70
N MET A 47 -15.77 -7.20 5.23
CA MET A 47 -16.46 -6.06 4.62
C MET A 47 -17.04 -6.43 3.26
N ASP A 48 -18.20 -5.82 2.96
CA ASP A 48 -18.82 -5.94 1.66
C ASP A 48 -17.95 -5.27 0.57
N PRO A 49 -17.60 -5.97 -0.52
CA PRO A 49 -16.72 -5.44 -1.57
C PRO A 49 -17.37 -4.33 -2.42
N GLU A 50 -18.69 -4.21 -2.41
CA GLU A 50 -19.41 -3.16 -3.14
C GLU A 50 -19.58 -1.88 -2.32
N SER A 51 -19.42 -1.98 -1.00
CA SER A 51 -19.43 -0.85 -0.07
C SER A 51 -18.41 0.22 -0.45
N THR A 52 -18.85 1.47 -0.37
CA THR A 52 -18.01 2.66 -0.61
C THR A 52 -16.76 2.64 0.28
N GLU A 53 -16.88 2.16 1.52
CA GLU A 53 -15.78 2.10 2.47
C GLU A 53 -14.69 1.11 2.05
N CYS A 54 -15.09 -0.06 1.51
CA CYS A 54 -14.16 -1.03 0.94
C CYS A 54 -13.42 -0.42 -0.26
N LYS A 55 -14.13 0.25 -1.17
CA LYS A 55 -13.53 0.90 -2.35
C LYS A 55 -12.50 1.97 -1.97
N ILE A 56 -12.78 2.77 -0.95
CA ILE A 56 -11.83 3.77 -0.42
C ILE A 56 -10.59 3.09 0.16
N LYS A 57 -10.76 2.04 0.97
CA LYS A 57 -9.63 1.29 1.54
C LYS A 57 -8.78 0.61 0.47
N VAL A 58 -9.41 0.04 -0.56
CA VAL A 58 -8.71 -0.54 -1.72
C VAL A 58 -7.91 0.52 -2.46
N GLN A 59 -8.48 1.70 -2.71
CA GLN A 59 -7.76 2.83 -3.33
C GLN A 59 -6.55 3.27 -2.50
N SER A 60 -6.71 3.40 -1.17
CA SER A 60 -5.59 3.70 -0.27
C SER A 60 -4.51 2.62 -0.29
N ALA A 61 -4.90 1.34 -0.33
CA ALA A 61 -3.97 0.22 -0.43
C ALA A 61 -3.15 0.23 -1.74
N TYR A 62 -3.76 0.59 -2.87
CA TYR A 62 -3.04 0.78 -4.13
C TYR A 62 -2.02 1.92 -4.06
N LYS A 63 -2.39 3.06 -3.46
CA LYS A 63 -1.47 4.20 -3.25
C LYS A 63 -0.31 3.82 -2.34
N GLY A 64 -0.60 3.15 -1.22
CA GLY A 64 0.42 2.64 -0.30
C GLY A 64 1.38 1.65 -0.97
N LEU A 65 0.87 0.74 -1.80
CA LEU A 65 1.70 -0.17 -2.58
C LEU A 65 2.62 0.59 -3.55
N GLN A 66 2.11 1.62 -4.22
CA GLN A 66 2.92 2.45 -5.12
C GLN A 66 4.07 3.12 -4.36
N GLN A 67 3.79 3.71 -3.19
CA GLN A 67 4.81 4.33 -2.33
C GLN A 67 5.83 3.32 -1.84
N LEU A 68 5.40 2.16 -1.33
CA LEU A 68 6.30 1.09 -0.88
C LEU A 68 7.23 0.61 -2.00
N ARG A 69 6.72 0.51 -3.23
CA ARG A 69 7.52 0.15 -4.41
C ARG A 69 8.55 1.19 -4.80
N MET A 70 8.32 2.47 -4.47
CA MET A 70 9.36 3.50 -4.62
C MET A 70 10.55 3.24 -3.71
N TYR A 71 10.37 2.43 -2.66
CA TYR A 71 11.36 2.08 -1.63
C TYR A 71 11.85 0.63 -1.70
N ASP A 72 11.40 -0.15 -2.69
CA ASP A 72 11.70 -1.58 -2.77
C ASP A 72 13.12 -1.82 -3.29
N GLU A 73 14.01 -2.26 -2.41
CA GLU A 73 15.46 -2.42 -2.69
C GLU A 73 15.76 -3.32 -3.90
N VAL A 74 14.92 -4.34 -4.15
CA VAL A 74 15.06 -5.26 -5.30
C VAL A 74 14.84 -4.53 -6.62
N ASN A 75 13.94 -3.56 -6.64
CA ASN A 75 13.66 -2.72 -7.80
C ASN A 75 14.59 -1.50 -7.87
N MET A 76 15.05 -0.99 -6.72
CA MET A 76 16.02 0.11 -6.63
C MET A 76 17.39 -0.21 -7.19
N SER A 77 17.78 -1.47 -7.10
CA SER A 77 19.06 -1.93 -7.61
C SER A 77 19.05 -2.26 -9.09
N GLY A 78 17.89 -2.29 -9.77
CA GLY A 78 17.83 -2.78 -11.15
C GLY A 78 18.38 -4.21 -11.31
N GLY A 79 18.43 -5.00 -10.23
CA GLY A 79 19.11 -6.29 -10.14
C GLY A 79 20.57 -6.24 -9.66
N ASP A 80 21.18 -5.06 -9.50
CA ASP A 80 22.56 -4.86 -9.03
C ASP A 80 22.61 -4.14 -7.67
N THR A 81 22.89 -4.89 -6.61
CA THR A 81 22.95 -4.48 -5.20
C THR A 81 23.92 -3.33 -4.87
N GLN A 82 24.72 -2.81 -5.82
CA GLN A 82 25.83 -1.90 -5.54
C GLN A 82 25.70 -0.47 -6.10
N SER A 83 24.66 -0.10 -6.83
CA SER A 83 24.50 1.28 -7.35
C SER A 83 23.12 1.89 -7.10
N PRO A 84 22.91 2.59 -5.97
CA PRO A 84 21.67 3.31 -5.70
C PRO A 84 21.69 4.68 -6.38
N ASN A 85 21.28 4.74 -7.65
CA ASN A 85 21.10 5.99 -8.37
C ASN A 85 19.60 6.33 -8.47
N TRP A 86 18.98 6.78 -7.38
CA TRP A 86 17.55 7.14 -7.41
C TRP A 86 17.21 8.33 -6.50
N SER A 87 16.21 9.11 -6.92
CA SER A 87 15.62 10.23 -6.19
C SER A 87 14.11 10.02 -6.09
N VAL A 88 13.55 10.11 -4.88
CA VAL A 88 12.10 10.07 -4.66
C VAL A 88 11.58 11.49 -4.50
N THR A 89 10.67 11.89 -5.39
CA THR A 89 9.80 13.04 -5.19
C THR A 89 8.62 12.60 -4.34
N LEU A 90 8.69 12.85 -3.03
CA LEU A 90 7.51 12.76 -2.18
C LEU A 90 6.61 13.96 -2.52
N GLU A 91 5.45 13.69 -3.13
CA GLU A 91 4.42 14.71 -3.26
C GLU A 91 4.05 15.20 -1.86
N GLN A 92 4.32 16.49 -1.60
CA GLN A 92 4.05 17.09 -0.31
C GLN A 92 2.54 17.27 -0.13
N ASN A 93 2.04 16.58 0.89
CA ASN A 93 0.86 16.93 1.67
C ASN A 93 -0.51 16.82 0.92
N PRO A 94 -1.16 15.63 0.93
CA PRO A 94 -2.48 15.42 0.31
C PRO A 94 -3.65 16.09 1.04
N PHE A 95 -3.40 16.83 2.14
CA PHE A 95 -4.42 17.56 2.89
C PHE A 95 -3.95 18.99 3.20
N PRO A 96 -4.24 19.99 2.34
CA PRO A 96 -4.09 21.38 2.72
C PRO A 96 -4.99 21.66 3.94
N LYS A 97 -4.44 22.27 5.00
CA LYS A 97 -5.26 22.73 6.12
C LYS A 97 -6.35 23.68 5.59
N PRO A 98 -7.62 23.53 6.01
CA PRO A 98 -8.66 24.46 5.59
C PRO A 98 -8.28 25.88 6.03
N PRO A 99 -8.57 26.90 5.20
CA PRO A 99 -8.24 28.29 5.52
C PRO A 99 -8.96 28.71 6.80
N HIS A 100 -8.22 29.37 7.71
CA HIS A 100 -8.81 29.97 8.89
C HIS A 100 -9.68 31.13 8.42
N LEU A 101 -11.00 30.99 8.50
CA LEU A 101 -11.93 32.11 8.34
C LEU A 101 -11.71 33.03 9.55
N SER A 102 -11.13 34.21 9.30
CA SER A 102 -11.09 35.34 10.24
C SER A 102 -12.36 36.17 10.14
#